data_AF-A0A7U9T3Z6-F1
#
_entry.id   AF-A0A7U9T3Z6-F1
#
_cell.length_a   1.000
_cell.length_b   1.000
_cell.length_c   1.000
_cell.angle_alpha   90.00
_cell.angle_beta   90.00
_cell.angle_gamma   90.00
#
_symmetry.space_group_name_H-M   'P 1'
#
loop_
_entity.id
_entity.type
_entity.pdbx_description
1 polymer ?
#
loop_
_entity_poly.entity_id
_entity_poly.type
_entity_poly.pdbx_seq_one_letter_code
_entity_poly.pdbx_strand_id
1 'polypeptide(L)'
;MLKVQVLKVTEGVLQEARRFINYAFTYKFASLDAVIAGTAKYYSDKNLILVTYDKSLRTALYKDGGQIWYEPDIIVEGVCLSN
;
A
#
# COMPACT_ATOMS: atom_id res chain seq x y z
N MET A 1 -14.57 3.28 -17.48
CA MET A 1 -13.29 3.93 -17.86
C MET A 1 -12.52 4.18 -16.58
N LEU A 2 -11.41 3.48 -16.40
CA LEU A 2 -10.54 3.65 -15.26
C LEU A 2 -9.93 5.06 -15.28
N LYS A 3 -10.01 5.78 -14.16
CA LYS A 3 -9.29 7.04 -13.96
C LYS A 3 -8.09 6.78 -13.05
N VAL A 4 -6.89 7.02 -13.58
CA VAL A 4 -5.64 6.84 -12.84
C VAL A 4 -5.11 8.21 -12.42
N GLN A 5 -4.75 8.34 -11.14
CA GLN A 5 -4.04 9.50 -10.62
C GLN A 5 -2.71 9.03 -10.05
N VAL A 6 -1.61 9.68 -10.46
CA VAL A 6 -0.30 9.45 -9.87
C VAL A 6 -0.19 10.24 -8.58
N LEU A 7 0.04 9.56 -7.47
CA LEU A 7 0.30 10.19 -6.17
C LEU A 7 1.79 10.52 -6.06
N LYS A 8 2.09 11.70 -5.53
CA LYS A 8 3.48 12.11 -5.30
C LYS A 8 4.05 11.38 -4.08
N VAL A 9 5.26 10.84 -4.24
CA VAL A 9 6.10 10.38 -3.12
C VAL A 9 6.73 11.60 -2.48
N THR A 10 6.18 12.03 -1.35
CA THR A 10 6.68 13.17 -0.57
C THR A 10 7.55 12.68 0.59
N GLU A 11 8.21 13.61 1.29
CA GLU A 11 8.96 13.25 2.50
C GLU A 11 8.06 12.61 3.58
N GLY A 12 6.78 13.03 3.69
CA GLY A 12 5.80 12.39 4.58
C GLY A 12 5.52 10.94 4.20
N VAL A 13 5.44 10.63 2.90
CA VAL A 13 5.34 9.25 2.42
C VAL A 13 6.58 8.44 2.81
N LEU A 14 7.77 9.01 2.66
CA LEU A 14 9.02 8.34 3.03
C LEU A 14 9.16 8.11 4.54
N GLN A 15 8.63 9.02 5.36
CA GLN A 15 8.57 8.85 6.82
C GLN A 15 7.67 7.67 7.20
N GLU A 16 6.48 7.55 6.62
CA GLU A 16 5.62 6.38 6.84
C GLU A 16 6.27 5.10 6.29
N ALA A 17 6.86 5.14 5.09
CA ALA A 17 7.54 4.00 4.48
C ALA A 17 8.69 3.46 5.36
N ARG A 18 9.46 4.35 6.02
CA ARG A 18 10.50 3.95 6.98
C ARG A 18 9.97 3.13 8.13
N ARG A 19 8.74 3.39 8.61
CA ARG A 19 8.10 2.58 9.66
C ARG A 19 7.82 1.17 9.15
N PHE A 20 7.46 1.02 7.88
CA PHE A 20 7.22 -0.29 7.24
C PHE A 20 8.48 -1.08 6.90
N ILE A 21 9.64 -0.43 6.75
CA ILE A 21 10.93 -1.14 6.58
C ILE A 21 11.23 -2.06 7.78
N ASN A 22 10.79 -1.70 8.99
CA ASN A 22 10.96 -2.58 10.16
C ASN A 22 10.16 -3.88 10.01
N TYR A 23 9.04 -3.85 9.30
CA TYR A 23 8.24 -5.02 8.97
C TYR A 23 8.79 -5.81 7.77
N ALA A 24 9.68 -5.21 6.97
CA ALA A 24 10.25 -5.84 5.78
C ALA A 24 11.00 -7.13 6.10
N PHE A 25 11.77 -7.13 7.19
CA PHE A 25 12.47 -8.33 7.68
C PHE A 25 11.51 -9.43 8.15
N THR A 26 10.37 -9.06 8.72
CA THR A 26 9.37 -10.01 9.24
C THR A 26 8.52 -10.62 8.13
N TYR A 27 8.14 -9.84 7.12
CA TYR A 27 7.20 -10.28 6.07
C TYR A 27 7.83 -10.50 4.70
N LYS A 28 9.17 -10.46 4.59
CA LYS A 28 9.93 -10.64 3.34
C LYS A 28 9.48 -9.68 2.24
N PHE A 29 9.46 -8.40 2.58
CA PHE A 29 8.84 -7.37 1.78
C PHE A 29 9.90 -6.39 1.26
N ALA A 30 9.73 -5.89 0.04
CA ALA A 30 10.75 -5.08 -0.65
C ALA A 30 10.68 -3.59 -0.27
N SER A 31 11.63 -2.79 -0.76
CA SER A 31 11.65 -1.33 -0.52
C SER A 31 10.49 -0.59 -1.22
N LEU A 32 10.12 -0.98 -2.44
CA LEU A 32 9.02 -0.38 -3.21
C LEU A 32 7.68 -0.58 -2.50
N ASP A 33 7.46 -1.82 -2.15
CA ASP A 33 6.49 -2.33 -1.20
C ASP A 33 6.32 -1.39 0.00
N ALA A 34 7.39 -1.03 0.71
CA ALA A 34 7.32 -0.12 1.87
C ALA A 34 6.86 1.29 1.49
N VAL A 35 7.23 1.77 0.31
CA VAL A 35 6.75 3.05 -0.23
C VAL A 35 5.26 2.97 -0.56
N ILE A 36 4.75 1.85 -1.08
CA ILE A 36 3.32 1.64 -1.35
C ILE A 36 2.54 1.68 -0.02
N ALA A 37 3.00 0.96 0.99
CA ALA A 37 2.38 0.96 2.32
C ALA A 37 2.41 2.36 2.97
N GLY A 38 3.56 3.04 2.91
CA GLY A 38 3.70 4.41 3.40
C GLY A 38 2.81 5.41 2.67
N THR A 39 2.64 5.23 1.36
CA THR A 39 1.74 6.07 0.53
C THR A 39 0.28 5.87 0.95
N ALA A 40 -0.15 4.61 1.09
CA ALA A 40 -1.51 4.29 1.51
C ALA A 40 -1.82 4.86 2.90
N LYS A 41 -0.85 4.81 3.83
CA LYS A 41 -0.99 5.37 5.17
C LYS A 41 -1.06 6.90 5.16
N TYR A 42 -0.11 7.55 4.48
CA TYR A 42 0.01 9.01 4.44
C TYR A 42 -1.22 9.68 3.83
N TYR A 43 -1.83 9.07 2.82
CA TYR A 43 -3.03 9.58 2.16
C TYR A 43 -4.33 8.87 2.60
N SER A 44 -4.31 8.19 3.76
CA SER A 44 -5.45 7.37 4.23
C SER A 44 -6.72 8.18 4.51
N ASP A 45 -6.58 9.48 4.75
CA ASP A 45 -7.68 10.45 4.89
C ASP A 45 -8.48 10.66 3.59
N LYS A 46 -7.96 10.22 2.44
CA LYS A 46 -8.61 10.34 1.12
C LYS A 46 -9.51 9.15 0.76
N ASN A 47 -9.89 8.31 1.71
CA ASN A 47 -10.61 7.04 1.46
C ASN A 47 -9.88 6.14 0.45
N LEU A 48 -8.55 6.09 0.53
CA LEU A 48 -7.75 5.21 -0.32
C LEU A 48 -7.90 3.76 0.13
N ILE A 49 -8.23 2.91 -0.83
CA ILE A 49 -8.24 1.46 -0.66
C ILE A 49 -7.01 0.91 -1.37
N LEU A 50 -6.14 0.20 -0.63
CA LEU A 50 -5.08 -0.55 -1.27
C LEU A 50 -5.62 -1.88 -1.82
N VAL A 51 -5.36 -2.13 -3.10
CA VAL A 51 -5.70 -3.36 -3.81
C VAL A 51 -4.40 -4.08 -4.17
N THR A 52 -4.20 -5.30 -3.66
CA THR A 52 -2.99 -6.08 -3.94
C THR A 52 -3.22 -7.59 -3.78
N TYR A 53 -2.58 -8.38 -4.65
CA TYR A 53 -2.52 -9.84 -4.51
C TYR A 53 -1.39 -10.29 -3.56
N ASP A 54 -0.50 -9.37 -3.17
CA ASP A 54 0.60 -9.66 -2.25
C ASP A 54 0.07 -9.86 -0.81
N LYS A 55 0.20 -11.09 -0.30
CA LYS A 55 -0.26 -11.48 1.04
C LYS A 55 0.62 -10.89 2.15
N SER A 56 1.90 -10.70 1.90
CA SER A 56 2.85 -10.14 2.87
C SER A 56 2.56 -8.66 3.09
N LEU A 57 2.39 -7.89 2.01
CA LEU A 57 2.02 -6.47 2.07
C LEU A 57 0.67 -6.27 2.78
N ARG A 58 -0.32 -7.12 2.47
CA ARG A 58 -1.63 -7.13 3.13
C ARG A 58 -1.51 -7.35 4.64
N THR A 59 -0.70 -8.32 5.04
CA THR A 59 -0.49 -8.63 6.46
C THR A 59 0.20 -7.49 7.20
N ALA A 60 1.23 -6.88 6.59
CA ALA A 60 1.96 -5.76 7.19
C ALA A 60 1.04 -4.55 7.43
N LEU A 61 0.24 -4.18 6.43
CA LEU A 61 -0.69 -3.06 6.55
C LEU A 61 -1.83 -3.32 7.53
N TYR A 62 -2.32 -4.55 7.64
CA TYR A 62 -3.40 -4.90 8.57
C TYR A 62 -2.92 -4.74 10.01
N LYS A 63 -1.69 -5.17 10.30
CA LYS A 63 -1.06 -5.01 11.61
C LYS A 63 -0.76 -3.56 11.98
N ASP A 64 -0.55 -2.70 10.99
CA ASP A 64 -0.37 -1.26 11.20
C ASP A 64 -1.70 -0.47 11.24
N GLY A 65 -2.85 -1.16 11.16
CA GLY A 65 -4.18 -0.53 11.18
C GLY A 65 -4.52 0.25 9.91
N GLY A 66 -3.94 -0.14 8.77
CA GLY A 66 -4.29 0.41 7.47
C GLY A 66 -5.64 -0.11 6.96
N GLN A 67 -6.34 0.71 6.17
CA GLN A 67 -7.52 0.27 5.43
C GLN A 67 -7.08 -0.55 4.22
N ILE A 68 -7.31 -1.86 4.29
CA ILE A 68 -6.99 -2.78 3.20
C ILE A 68 -8.25 -3.48 2.80
N TRP A 69 -8.40 -3.67 1.50
CA TRP A 69 -9.49 -4.46 1.00
C TRP A 69 -9.12 -5.93 0.91
N TYR A 70 -9.96 -6.76 1.53
CA TYR A 70 -9.89 -8.20 1.49
C TYR A 70 -11.03 -8.69 0.61
N GLU A 71 -10.69 -9.18 -0.58
CA GLU A 71 -11.67 -9.77 -1.48
C GLU A 71 -11.87 -11.25 -1.15
N PRO A 72 -13.12 -11.71 -0.94
CA PRO A 72 -13.58 -12.96 -1.47
C PRO A 72 -14.24 -12.68 -2.84
N ASP A 73 -13.58 -13.12 -3.91
CA ASP A 73 -14.18 -13.37 -5.25
C ASP A 73 -14.82 -12.21 -6.06
N ILE A 74 -14.11 -11.10 -6.31
CA ILE A 74 -14.50 -10.11 -7.34
C ILE A 74 -13.26 -9.75 -8.21
N ILE A 75 -13.44 -9.05 -9.32
CA ILE A 75 -12.38 -8.48 -10.15
C ILE A 75 -12.41 -6.97 -9.93
N VAL A 76 -11.38 -6.40 -9.28
CA VAL A 76 -11.25 -4.94 -9.18
C VAL A 76 -10.63 -4.37 -10.45
N GLU A 77 -11.32 -3.41 -11.08
CA GLU A 77 -10.74 -2.51 -12.08
C GLU A 77 -9.58 -1.72 -11.42
N GLY A 78 -8.36 -2.22 -11.61
CA GLY A 78 -7.21 -1.96 -10.76
C GLY A 78 -6.50 -0.62 -10.94
N VAL A 79 -5.77 -0.21 -9.91
CA VAL A 79 -4.69 0.78 -10.00
C VAL A 79 -3.41 0.03 -10.36
N CYS A 80 -2.96 0.15 -11.61
CA CYS A 80 -1.64 -0.32 -12.03
C CYS A 80 -0.59 0.74 -11.69
N LEU A 81 0.41 0.36 -10.89
CA LEU A 81 1.72 1.00 -10.90
C LEU A 81 2.63 0.10 -11.76
N SER A 82 2.91 0.52 -12.98
CA SER A 82 3.93 -0.09 -13.83
C SER A 82 5.15 0.82 -13.90
N ASN A 83 6.31 0.20 -13.63
CA ASN A 83 7.71 0.63 -13.77
C ASN A 83 8.02 2.03 -14.27
#